data_AF-A0A7J4GHZ2-F1
#
_entry.id   AF-A0A7J4GHZ2-F1
#
_cell.length_a   1.000
_cell.length_b   1.000
_cell.length_c   1.000
_cell.angle_alpha   90.00
_cell.angle_beta   90.00
_cell.angle_gamma   90.00
#
_symmetry.space_group_name_H-M   'P 1'
#
loop_
_entity.id
_entity.type
_entity.pdbx_description
1 polymer ?
#
loop_
_entity_poly.entity_id
_entity_poly.type
_entity_poly.pdbx_seq_one_letter_code
_entity_poly.pdbx_strand_id
1 'polypeptide(L)'
;MTELSDILQSPLRRALVSDSLFERLPESELAGLEWLLLIVQNSKKCSPAQEPITIARTSSHRTTYAIKSGKMYVKTIQPHGILRCQLDDEVEILLDVENTITNRLVTSHRFENEDISIPPSKNIVASARNPRFGFTRAACVVGLDSANTPASDDCVSIVLLADSGFKSNVPYTLNEAIIFARSPRHYPANRRKLRQERIQERIDALRRERDEIEDERRLADEFVHHRTRIDRFGWKELLIEHKNARQPETQIDKMVDDYRESIILGIESVIPFS
;
A
#
# COMPACT_ATOMS: atom_id res chain seq x y z
N MET A 1 -24.82 12.92 20.61
CA MET A 1 -24.77 11.78 19.68
C MET A 1 -25.88 11.97 18.67
N THR A 2 -25.72 12.93 17.76
CA THR A 2 -26.82 13.45 16.92
C THR A 2 -26.43 13.63 15.46
N GLU A 3 -25.27 13.18 14.99
CA GLU A 3 -24.71 13.74 13.74
C GLU A 3 -24.41 12.75 12.62
N LEU A 4 -24.52 11.44 12.89
CA LEU A 4 -24.09 10.38 11.99
C LEU A 4 -25.08 10.12 10.83
N SER A 5 -26.39 10.15 11.07
CA SER A 5 -27.39 10.10 9.99
C SER A 5 -27.48 11.37 9.14
N ASP A 6 -27.14 12.51 9.73
CA ASP A 6 -27.32 13.83 9.11
C ASP A 6 -26.23 14.12 8.08
N ILE A 7 -25.01 13.61 8.29
CA ILE A 7 -23.91 13.77 7.32
C ILE A 7 -24.20 13.06 6.01
N LEU A 8 -24.94 11.95 6.04
CA LEU A 8 -25.41 11.25 4.84
C LEU A 8 -26.48 12.05 4.10
N GLN A 9 -27.14 13.02 4.73
CA GLN A 9 -28.07 13.94 4.07
C GLN A 9 -27.41 15.27 3.62
N SER A 10 -26.11 15.41 3.85
CA SER A 10 -25.36 16.64 3.58
C SER A 10 -25.20 16.93 2.07
N PRO A 11 -24.97 18.21 1.70
CA PRO A 11 -24.54 18.56 0.34
C PRO A 11 -23.23 17.89 -0.06
N LEU A 12 -22.34 17.61 0.91
CA LEU A 12 -21.06 16.94 0.69
C LEU A 12 -21.28 15.52 0.15
N ARG A 13 -22.24 14.78 0.73
CA ARG A 13 -22.63 13.45 0.22
C ARG A 13 -23.06 13.52 -1.24
N ARG A 14 -23.96 14.46 -1.58
CA ARG A 14 -24.43 14.65 -2.96
C ARG A 14 -23.33 15.06 -3.93
N ALA A 15 -22.25 15.69 -3.47
CA ALA A 15 -21.11 16.02 -4.31
C ALA A 15 -20.22 14.81 -4.63
N LEU A 16 -20.21 13.78 -3.78
CA LEU A 16 -19.34 12.61 -3.90
C LEU A 16 -20.04 11.37 -4.46
N VAL A 17 -21.34 11.24 -4.24
CA VAL A 17 -22.13 10.08 -4.66
C VAL A 17 -23.49 10.56 -5.15
N SER A 18 -23.84 10.21 -6.39
CA SER A 18 -25.17 10.48 -6.96
C SER A 18 -26.29 9.83 -6.15
N ASP A 19 -27.47 10.45 -6.12
CA ASP A 19 -28.64 9.89 -5.43
C ASP A 19 -28.96 8.45 -5.93
N SER A 20 -28.83 8.21 -7.24
CA SER A 20 -29.03 6.89 -7.84
C SER A 20 -28.04 5.83 -7.37
N LEU A 21 -26.79 6.20 -7.10
CA LEU A 21 -25.81 5.26 -6.55
C LEU A 21 -26.03 5.06 -5.06
N PHE A 22 -26.33 6.14 -4.34
CA PHE A 22 -26.56 6.13 -2.89
C PHE A 22 -27.68 5.17 -2.48
N GLU A 23 -28.81 5.17 -3.20
CA GLU A 23 -29.95 4.26 -2.95
C GLU A 23 -29.62 2.77 -3.12
N ARG A 24 -28.50 2.45 -3.78
CA ARG A 24 -28.07 1.08 -4.09
C ARG A 24 -26.90 0.60 -3.24
N LEU A 25 -26.40 1.43 -2.32
CA LEU A 25 -25.23 1.08 -1.51
C LEU A 25 -25.58 0.01 -0.47
N PRO A 26 -24.76 -1.05 -0.32
CA PRO A 26 -24.88 -1.96 0.82
C PRO A 26 -24.54 -1.24 2.13
N GLU A 27 -25.00 -1.76 3.26
CA GLU A 27 -24.77 -1.18 4.59
C GLU A 27 -23.28 -0.93 4.89
N SER A 28 -22.39 -1.82 4.43
CA SER A 28 -20.94 -1.66 4.60
C SER A 28 -20.38 -0.44 3.85
N GLU A 29 -20.88 -0.13 2.65
CA GLU A 29 -20.49 1.06 1.90
C GLU A 29 -21.13 2.33 2.46
N LEU A 30 -22.33 2.24 3.04
CA LEU A 30 -22.94 3.38 3.73
C LEU A 30 -22.10 3.80 4.94
N ALA A 31 -21.67 2.83 5.76
CA ALA A 31 -20.79 3.09 6.90
C ALA A 31 -19.44 3.67 6.47
N GLY A 32 -18.79 3.10 5.45
CA GLY A 32 -17.53 3.62 4.94
C GLY A 32 -17.68 5.02 4.31
N LEU A 33 -18.78 5.27 3.59
CA LEU A 33 -19.08 6.58 3.02
C LEU A 33 -19.28 7.63 4.11
N GLU A 34 -19.95 7.27 5.20
CA GLU A 34 -20.13 8.14 6.35
C GLU A 34 -18.79 8.58 6.95
N TRP A 35 -17.86 7.63 7.14
CA TRP A 35 -16.49 7.91 7.57
C TRP A 35 -15.74 8.81 6.58
N LEU A 36 -15.86 8.53 5.28
CA LEU A 36 -15.25 9.36 4.24
C LEU A 36 -15.73 10.80 4.32
N LEU A 37 -17.04 11.00 4.46
CA LEU A 37 -17.63 12.34 4.56
C LEU A 37 -17.13 13.09 5.80
N LEU A 38 -17.08 12.42 6.94
CA LEU A 38 -16.58 13.00 8.19
C LEU A 38 -15.11 13.43 8.06
N ILE A 39 -14.27 12.57 7.47
CA ILE A 39 -12.85 12.85 7.31
C ILE A 39 -12.65 13.99 6.30
N VAL A 40 -13.35 13.97 5.16
CA VAL A 40 -13.27 15.04 4.16
C VAL A 40 -13.74 16.38 4.73
N GLN A 41 -14.82 16.40 5.51
CA GLN A 41 -15.32 17.63 6.14
C GLN A 41 -14.30 18.27 7.08
N ASN A 42 -13.43 17.47 7.70
CA ASN A 42 -12.37 17.93 8.61
C ASN A 42 -10.99 18.05 7.93
N SER A 43 -10.87 17.63 6.67
CA SER A 43 -9.62 17.66 5.91
C SER A 43 -9.29 19.10 5.50
N LYS A 44 -8.01 19.47 5.64
CA LYS A 44 -7.51 20.77 5.15
C LYS A 44 -7.01 20.69 3.71
N LYS A 45 -6.81 19.48 3.19
CA LYS A 45 -6.20 19.26 1.88
C LYS A 45 -7.15 18.66 0.87
N CYS A 46 -8.16 17.92 1.31
CA CYS A 46 -9.13 17.29 0.43
C CYS A 46 -10.46 18.03 0.44
N SER A 47 -10.99 18.32 -0.74
CA SER A 47 -12.31 18.94 -0.91
C SER A 47 -12.98 18.42 -2.19
N PRO A 48 -14.33 18.40 -2.27
CA PRO A 48 -15.02 18.07 -3.50
C PRO A 48 -14.62 19.03 -4.62
N ALA A 49 -14.43 18.50 -5.81
CA ALA A 49 -14.25 19.32 -6.99
C ALA A 49 -15.54 20.11 -7.26
N GLN A 50 -15.47 21.44 -7.24
CA GLN A 50 -16.61 22.32 -7.54
C GLN A 50 -16.58 22.86 -8.97
N GLU A 51 -15.39 22.91 -9.58
CA GLU A 51 -15.17 23.46 -10.91
C GLU A 51 -14.89 22.35 -11.93
N PRO A 52 -15.28 22.54 -13.20
CA PRO A 52 -14.96 21.60 -14.26
C PRO A 52 -13.45 21.32 -14.37
N ILE A 53 -13.08 20.05 -14.39
CA ILE A 53 -11.68 19.64 -14.41
C ILE A 53 -11.21 19.57 -15.86
N THR A 54 -10.27 20.45 -16.20
CA THR A 54 -9.59 20.42 -17.49
C THR A 54 -8.44 19.43 -17.47
N ILE A 55 -8.54 18.42 -18.33
CA ILE A 55 -7.51 17.39 -18.51
C ILE A 55 -6.88 17.55 -19.90
N ALA A 56 -5.56 17.76 -19.90
CA ALA A 56 -4.74 17.65 -21.10
C ALA A 56 -4.30 16.19 -21.27
N ARG A 57 -4.84 15.49 -22.28
CA ARG A 57 -4.40 14.15 -22.64
C ARG A 57 -3.43 14.21 -23.82
N THR A 58 -2.22 13.69 -23.61
CA THR A 58 -1.36 13.25 -24.72
C THR A 58 -1.79 11.82 -25.06
N SER A 59 -2.31 11.58 -26.26
CA SER A 59 -2.80 10.25 -26.67
C SER A 59 -1.66 9.22 -26.61
N SER A 60 -1.72 8.33 -25.63
CA SER A 60 -0.84 7.16 -25.54
C SER A 60 -1.62 5.88 -25.85
N HIS A 61 -2.29 5.85 -26.99
CA HIS A 61 -2.68 4.59 -27.63
C HIS A 61 -1.95 4.50 -28.96
N ARG A 62 -1.46 3.30 -29.18
CA ARG A 62 -0.77 2.74 -30.34
C ARG A 62 -1.43 3.19 -31.66
N THR A 63 -1.15 4.40 -32.10
CA THR A 63 -1.38 4.85 -33.47
C THR A 63 -0.22 5.76 -33.83
N THR A 64 0.64 5.24 -34.69
CA THR A 64 1.71 5.97 -35.34
C THR A 64 1.09 7.18 -36.04
N TYR A 65 1.31 8.38 -35.51
CA TYR A 65 1.15 9.60 -36.28
C TYR A 65 2.44 10.40 -36.17
N ALA A 66 3.10 10.52 -37.31
CA ALA A 66 4.20 11.44 -37.52
C ALA A 66 3.78 12.86 -37.13
N ILE A 67 4.63 13.52 -36.36
CA ILE A 67 4.47 14.92 -35.97
C ILE A 67 4.61 15.76 -37.25
N LYS A 68 3.47 16.13 -37.83
CA LYS A 68 3.29 17.37 -38.58
C LYS A 68 1.92 17.91 -38.17
N SER A 69 1.91 18.96 -37.34
CA SER A 69 0.72 19.63 -36.77
C SER A 69 0.14 18.98 -35.50
N GLY A 70 0.70 19.30 -34.34
CA GLY A 70 0.23 18.81 -33.04
C GLY A 70 -1.02 19.58 -32.57
N LYS A 71 -2.18 18.92 -32.53
CA LYS A 71 -3.36 19.41 -31.81
C LYS A 71 -3.42 18.75 -30.43
N MET A 72 -3.39 19.56 -29.37
CA MET A 72 -3.61 19.13 -27.99
C MET A 72 -5.11 18.97 -27.76
N TYR A 73 -5.55 17.79 -27.32
CA TYR A 73 -6.96 17.56 -26.99
C TYR A 73 -7.18 17.85 -25.50
N VAL A 74 -8.03 18.84 -25.26
CA VAL A 74 -8.46 19.22 -23.92
C VAL A 74 -9.84 18.62 -23.70
N LYS A 75 -9.98 17.78 -22.67
CA LYS A 75 -11.28 17.27 -22.22
C LYS A 75 -11.64 17.95 -20.91
N THR A 76 -12.84 18.52 -20.85
CA THR A 76 -13.43 19.02 -19.61
C THR A 76 -14.33 17.93 -19.04
N ILE A 77 -14.13 17.59 -17.77
CA ILE A 77 -14.94 16.60 -17.05
C ILE A 77 -15.76 17.34 -15.99
N GLN A 78 -17.04 16.96 -15.85
CA GLN A 78 -17.85 17.45 -14.74
C GLN A 78 -17.32 16.84 -13.43
N PRO A 79 -17.13 17.65 -12.39
CA PRO A 79 -16.36 17.25 -11.21
C PRO A 79 -17.11 16.33 -10.23
N HIS A 80 -18.36 15.97 -10.55
CA HIS A 80 -19.21 15.17 -9.67
C HIS A 80 -18.55 13.84 -9.31
N GLY A 81 -18.56 13.48 -8.04
CA GLY A 81 -17.92 12.27 -7.52
C GLY A 81 -16.42 12.39 -7.28
N ILE A 82 -15.79 13.53 -7.57
CA ILE A 82 -14.34 13.69 -7.51
C ILE A 82 -13.91 14.53 -6.30
N LEU A 83 -13.03 13.97 -5.48
CA LEU A 83 -12.25 14.68 -4.47
C LEU A 83 -10.95 15.21 -5.05
N ARG A 84 -10.63 16.47 -4.76
CA ARG A 84 -9.33 17.10 -5.01
C ARG A 84 -8.56 17.13 -3.71
N CYS A 85 -7.44 16.43 -3.67
CA CYS A 85 -6.53 16.38 -2.54
C CYS A 85 -5.23 17.10 -2.90
N GLN A 86 -4.97 18.26 -2.28
CA GLN A 86 -3.76 19.04 -2.54
C GLN A 86 -2.52 18.31 -2.01
N LEU A 87 -1.57 18.02 -2.89
CA LEU A 87 -0.26 17.47 -2.50
C LEU A 87 0.67 18.61 -2.08
N ASP A 88 0.84 19.59 -2.97
CA ASP A 88 1.68 20.78 -2.85
C ASP A 88 1.18 21.86 -3.82
N ASP A 89 1.89 22.99 -3.97
CA ASP A 89 1.46 24.10 -4.85
C ASP A 89 1.44 23.74 -6.36
N GLU A 90 2.06 22.63 -6.76
CA GLU A 90 2.20 22.22 -8.17
C GLU A 90 1.26 21.08 -8.57
N VAL A 91 0.90 20.21 -7.62
CA VAL A 91 0.17 18.96 -7.90
C VAL A 91 -0.99 18.77 -6.93
N GLU A 92 -2.09 18.28 -7.48
CA GLU A 92 -3.23 17.74 -6.74
C GLU A 92 -3.48 16.29 -7.15
N ILE A 93 -4.04 15.51 -6.24
CA ILE A 93 -4.55 14.18 -6.51
C ILE A 93 -6.05 14.27 -6.70
N LEU A 94 -6.55 13.74 -7.81
CA LEU A 94 -7.97 13.57 -8.09
C LEU A 94 -8.36 12.14 -7.73
N LEU A 95 -9.29 11.99 -6.80
CA LEU A 95 -9.86 10.72 -6.37
C LEU A 95 -11.32 10.68 -6.77
N ASP A 96 -11.66 9.78 -7.70
CA ASP A 96 -13.03 9.61 -8.21
C ASP A 96 -13.75 8.56 -7.35
N VAL A 97 -14.43 9.05 -6.31
CA VAL A 97 -15.12 8.25 -5.28
C VAL A 97 -16.29 7.48 -5.89
N GLU A 98 -17.14 8.18 -6.66
CA GLU A 98 -18.32 7.57 -7.28
C GLU A 98 -17.94 6.43 -8.22
N ASN A 99 -16.94 6.62 -9.08
CA ASN A 99 -16.49 5.58 -9.99
C ASN A 99 -15.75 4.45 -9.26
N THR A 100 -15.03 4.76 -8.18
CA THR A 100 -14.39 3.73 -7.34
C THR A 100 -15.44 2.80 -6.72
N ILE A 101 -16.50 3.36 -6.13
CA ILE A 101 -17.62 2.61 -5.56
C ILE A 101 -18.39 1.86 -6.67
N THR A 102 -18.72 2.53 -7.77
CA THR A 102 -19.43 1.92 -8.90
C THR A 102 -18.67 0.72 -9.45
N ASN A 103 -17.35 0.84 -9.65
CA ASN A 103 -16.51 -0.25 -10.14
C ASN A 103 -16.45 -1.43 -9.16
N ARG A 104 -16.61 -1.19 -7.86
CA ARG A 104 -16.70 -2.28 -6.87
C ARG A 104 -18.02 -3.04 -7.00
N LEU A 105 -19.12 -2.31 -7.18
CA LEU A 105 -20.48 -2.87 -7.24
C LEU A 105 -20.81 -3.53 -8.58
N VAL A 106 -20.36 -2.99 -9.72
CA VAL A 106 -20.72 -3.48 -11.07
C VAL A 106 -20.08 -4.82 -11.42
N THR A 107 -18.94 -5.17 -10.82
CA THR A 107 -18.27 -6.46 -11.06
C THR A 107 -19.01 -7.68 -10.50
N SER A 108 -20.15 -7.51 -9.81
CA SER A 108 -20.98 -8.65 -9.36
C SER A 108 -21.96 -9.17 -10.42
N HIS A 109 -21.90 -8.71 -11.67
CA HIS A 109 -22.73 -9.26 -12.75
C HIS A 109 -22.23 -10.67 -13.14
N ARG A 110 -22.98 -11.68 -12.68
CA ARG A 110 -22.92 -13.05 -13.19
C ARG A 110 -23.23 -13.01 -14.68
N PHE A 111 -22.29 -13.45 -15.52
CA PHE A 111 -22.65 -13.80 -16.90
C PHE A 111 -23.62 -14.99 -16.82
N GLU A 112 -24.77 -14.89 -17.47
CA GLU A 112 -25.85 -15.90 -17.38
C GLU A 112 -25.49 -17.25 -18.00
N ASN A 113 -24.25 -17.49 -18.43
CA ASN A 113 -23.76 -18.82 -18.80
C ASN A 113 -22.28 -18.92 -18.40
N GLU A 114 -21.97 -19.90 -17.54
CA GLU A 114 -20.66 -20.26 -16.96
C GLU A 114 -20.25 -19.54 -15.65
N ASP A 115 -19.88 -20.37 -14.66
CA ASP A 115 -19.49 -20.07 -13.27
C ASP A 115 -18.20 -19.23 -13.12
N ILE A 116 -18.04 -18.15 -13.89
CA ILE A 116 -16.91 -17.24 -13.75
C ILE A 116 -17.39 -16.01 -12.97
N SER A 117 -17.32 -16.11 -11.64
CA SER A 117 -17.38 -14.96 -10.75
C SER A 117 -16.14 -14.10 -10.97
N ILE A 118 -16.26 -13.00 -11.72
CA ILE A 118 -15.19 -11.99 -11.78
C ILE A 118 -15.13 -11.33 -10.39
N PRO A 119 -13.98 -11.39 -9.70
CA PRO A 119 -13.86 -10.76 -8.39
C PRO A 119 -14.07 -9.24 -8.50
N PRO A 120 -14.65 -8.60 -7.48
CA PRO A 120 -14.87 -7.17 -7.50
C PRO A 120 -13.57 -6.40 -7.76
N SER A 121 -13.63 -5.38 -8.62
CA SER A 121 -12.46 -4.54 -8.91
C SER A 121 -12.00 -3.84 -7.64
N LYS A 122 -10.78 -4.15 -7.16
CA LYS A 122 -10.12 -3.47 -6.03
C LYS A 122 -9.43 -2.16 -6.41
N ASN A 123 -9.62 -1.69 -7.64
CA ASN A 123 -8.96 -0.49 -8.13
C ASN A 123 -9.60 0.76 -7.53
N ILE A 124 -8.77 1.63 -6.98
CA ILE A 124 -9.11 2.98 -6.59
C ILE A 124 -8.86 3.89 -7.79
N VAL A 125 -9.89 4.62 -8.22
CA VAL A 125 -9.80 5.52 -9.38
C VAL A 125 -9.13 6.82 -8.94
N ALA A 126 -7.81 6.85 -9.01
CA ALA A 126 -6.99 8.00 -8.64
C ALA A 126 -6.14 8.51 -9.82
N SER A 127 -5.87 9.80 -9.85
CA SER A 127 -4.94 10.42 -10.80
C SER A 127 -4.21 11.60 -10.19
N ALA A 128 -3.00 11.89 -10.65
CA ALA A 128 -2.29 13.11 -10.29
C ALA A 128 -2.47 14.15 -11.39
N ARG A 129 -2.72 15.41 -11.00
CA ARG A 129 -2.95 16.54 -11.89
C ARG A 129 -2.08 17.72 -11.49
N ASN A 130 -1.54 18.42 -12.48
CA ASN A 130 -1.02 19.77 -12.31
C ASN A 130 -2.14 20.76 -12.67
N PRO A 131 -2.68 21.55 -11.72
CA PRO A 131 -3.82 22.41 -11.98
C PRO A 131 -3.48 23.58 -12.91
N ARG A 132 -2.22 24.02 -12.94
CA ARG A 132 -1.74 25.14 -13.78
C ARG A 132 -1.69 24.80 -15.27
N PHE A 133 -1.26 23.58 -15.60
CA PHE A 133 -1.07 23.14 -16.99
C PHE A 133 -2.07 22.08 -17.47
N GLY A 134 -2.86 21.51 -16.55
CA GLY A 134 -3.83 20.45 -16.84
C GLY A 134 -3.21 19.08 -17.13
N PHE A 135 -1.89 18.91 -16.96
CA PHE A 135 -1.23 17.62 -17.13
C PHE A 135 -1.76 16.63 -16.10
N THR A 136 -2.33 15.53 -16.56
CA THR A 136 -2.97 14.53 -15.69
C THR A 136 -2.53 13.14 -16.09
N ARG A 137 -2.29 12.27 -15.10
CA ARG A 137 -1.99 10.85 -15.31
C ARG A 137 -2.73 10.00 -14.29
N ALA A 138 -3.42 8.98 -14.77
CA ALA A 138 -4.07 7.99 -13.92
C ALA A 138 -3.03 7.13 -13.18
N ALA A 139 -3.35 6.78 -11.94
CA ALA A 139 -2.59 5.88 -11.10
C ALA A 139 -3.37 4.57 -10.95
N CYS A 140 -2.67 3.44 -11.02
CA CYS A 140 -3.25 2.14 -10.71
C CYS A 140 -3.03 1.87 -9.23
N VAL A 141 -3.97 2.29 -8.38
CA VAL A 141 -3.93 2.07 -6.93
C VAL A 141 -4.92 0.98 -6.57
N VAL A 142 -4.52 0.06 -5.71
CA VAL A 142 -5.31 -1.13 -5.35
C VAL A 142 -5.35 -1.25 -3.83
N GLY A 143 -6.54 -1.46 -3.27
CA GLY A 143 -6.70 -1.79 -1.85
C GLY A 143 -6.03 -3.12 -1.52
N LEU A 144 -5.21 -3.16 -0.46
CA LEU A 144 -4.44 -4.35 -0.08
C LEU A 144 -5.30 -5.41 0.63
N ASP A 145 -6.39 -4.99 1.28
CA ASP A 145 -7.17 -5.84 2.17
C ASP A 145 -8.20 -6.74 1.46
N SER A 146 -8.85 -7.58 2.27
CA SER A 146 -9.80 -8.62 1.86
C SER A 146 -10.89 -8.09 0.92
N ALA A 147 -11.52 -9.00 0.16
CA ALA A 147 -12.59 -8.68 -0.80
C ALA A 147 -13.82 -7.96 -0.18
N ASN A 148 -13.88 -7.87 1.15
CA ASN A 148 -14.99 -7.26 1.89
C ASN A 148 -14.74 -5.81 2.31
N THR A 149 -13.56 -5.25 2.00
CA THR A 149 -13.26 -3.85 2.35
C THR A 149 -14.09 -2.91 1.46
N PRO A 150 -14.91 -2.01 2.03
CA PRO A 150 -15.65 -1.02 1.26
C PRO A 150 -14.73 -0.16 0.39
N ALA A 151 -15.20 0.19 -0.81
CA ALA A 151 -14.54 1.15 -1.70
C ALA A 151 -14.40 2.54 -1.06
N SER A 152 -15.36 2.91 -0.21
CA SER A 152 -15.31 4.13 0.58
C SER A 152 -14.15 4.15 1.60
N ASP A 153 -13.83 3.03 2.26
CA ASP A 153 -12.69 2.91 3.17
C ASP A 153 -11.33 3.00 2.43
N ASP A 154 -11.27 2.41 1.24
CA ASP A 154 -10.14 2.56 0.32
C ASP A 154 -9.93 4.05 -0.06
N CYS A 155 -11.02 4.79 -0.28
CA CYS A 155 -10.96 6.24 -0.53
C CYS A 155 -10.50 7.02 0.70
N VAL A 156 -10.95 6.64 1.90
CA VAL A 156 -10.49 7.22 3.17
C VAL A 156 -8.98 7.13 3.30
N SER A 157 -8.40 5.98 2.96
CA SER A 157 -6.95 5.76 3.02
C SER A 157 -6.16 6.78 2.19
N ILE A 158 -6.67 7.18 1.02
CA ILE A 158 -6.05 8.19 0.16
C ILE A 158 -6.21 9.60 0.75
N VAL A 159 -7.36 9.91 1.34
CA VAL A 159 -7.59 11.20 2.01
C VAL A 159 -6.65 11.37 3.21
N LEU A 160 -6.52 10.34 4.05
CA LEU A 160 -5.60 10.34 5.18
C LEU A 160 -4.14 10.44 4.74
N LEU A 161 -3.78 9.74 3.66
CA LEU A 161 -2.44 9.86 3.05
C LEU A 161 -2.18 11.30 2.61
N ALA A 162 -3.17 11.97 2.00
CA ALA A 162 -3.05 13.37 1.60
C ALA A 162 -2.86 14.31 2.80
N ASP A 163 -3.68 14.16 3.84
CA ASP A 163 -3.59 14.96 5.07
C ASP A 163 -2.24 14.80 5.78
N SER A 164 -1.67 13.59 5.77
CA SER A 164 -0.31 13.36 6.27
C SER A 164 0.77 14.12 5.49
N GLY A 165 0.45 14.59 4.28
CA GLY A 165 1.39 15.20 3.34
C GLY A 165 2.19 14.18 2.55
N PHE A 166 1.63 12.99 2.32
CA PHE A 166 2.25 11.92 1.54
C PHE A 166 3.67 11.55 2.05
N LYS A 167 3.87 11.65 3.38
CA LYS A 167 5.19 11.54 4.02
C LYS A 167 5.81 10.14 3.94
N SER A 168 5.01 9.08 3.90
CA SER A 168 5.49 7.71 3.76
C SER A 168 4.48 6.84 3.00
N ASN A 169 5.00 5.85 2.27
CA ASN A 169 4.21 4.80 1.60
C ASN A 169 3.23 5.25 0.51
N VAL A 170 3.58 6.28 -0.27
CA VAL A 170 2.81 6.64 -1.48
C VAL A 170 2.82 5.46 -2.47
N PRO A 171 1.66 5.01 -2.97
CA PRO A 171 1.60 3.94 -3.96
C PRO A 171 2.49 4.25 -5.18
N TYR A 172 3.29 3.27 -5.61
CA TYR A 172 4.31 3.48 -6.66
C TYR A 172 3.74 4.12 -7.93
N THR A 173 2.58 3.65 -8.38
CA THR A 173 1.89 4.14 -9.58
C THR A 173 1.34 5.55 -9.39
N LEU A 174 0.97 5.92 -8.15
CA LEU A 174 0.59 7.28 -7.79
C LEU A 174 1.82 8.20 -7.79
N ASN A 175 2.96 7.73 -7.30
CA ASN A 175 4.23 8.47 -7.39
C ASN A 175 4.65 8.69 -8.86
N GLU A 176 4.53 7.67 -9.71
CA GLU A 176 4.76 7.83 -11.17
C GLU A 176 3.80 8.88 -11.78
N ALA A 177 2.54 8.90 -11.35
CA ALA A 177 1.57 9.91 -11.79
C ALA A 177 1.97 11.32 -11.34
N ILE A 178 2.42 11.49 -10.09
CA ILE A 178 2.89 12.77 -9.54
C ILE A 178 4.10 13.28 -10.32
N ILE A 179 5.10 12.42 -10.57
CA ILE A 179 6.28 12.77 -11.36
C ILE A 179 5.89 13.25 -12.76
N PHE A 180 4.92 12.57 -13.39
CA PHE A 180 4.40 12.99 -14.69
C PHE A 180 3.71 14.35 -14.60
N ALA A 181 2.82 14.56 -13.62
CA ALA A 181 2.06 15.79 -13.47
C ALA A 181 2.99 17.01 -13.28
N ARG A 182 4.06 16.88 -12.49
CA ARG A 182 5.07 17.95 -12.31
C ARG A 182 5.83 18.29 -13.59
N SER A 183 6.24 17.27 -14.34
CA SER A 183 7.13 17.48 -15.48
C SER A 183 6.97 16.39 -16.54
N PRO A 184 5.98 16.51 -17.45
CA PRO A 184 5.75 15.51 -18.50
C PRO A 184 6.96 15.34 -19.43
N ARG A 185 7.72 16.41 -19.68
CA ARG A 185 8.92 16.37 -20.55
C ARG A 185 10.04 15.50 -19.97
N HIS A 186 10.23 15.54 -18.66
CA HIS A 186 11.28 14.79 -17.95
C HIS A 186 10.78 13.45 -17.41
N TYR A 187 9.49 13.15 -17.53
CA TYR A 187 8.88 11.92 -17.05
C TYR A 187 9.62 10.65 -17.48
N PRO A 188 10.02 10.45 -18.76
CA PRO A 188 10.72 9.22 -19.15
C PRO A 188 12.04 9.01 -18.41
N ALA A 189 12.80 10.09 -18.16
CA ALA A 189 14.08 10.02 -17.44
C ALA A 189 13.85 9.79 -15.95
N ASN A 190 12.94 10.54 -15.33
CA ASN A 190 12.61 10.42 -13.91
C ASN A 190 12.02 9.05 -13.58
N ARG A 191 11.18 8.50 -14.47
CA ARG A 191 10.63 7.15 -14.33
C ARG A 191 11.71 6.08 -14.37
N ARG A 192 12.70 6.20 -15.27
CA ARG A 192 13.83 5.26 -15.34
C ARG A 192 14.65 5.31 -14.05
N LYS A 193 14.90 6.51 -13.53
CA LYS A 193 15.62 6.71 -12.27
C LYS A 193 14.89 6.04 -11.09
N LEU A 194 13.59 6.33 -10.93
CA LEU A 194 12.77 5.73 -9.86
C LEU A 194 12.72 4.21 -9.95
N ARG A 195 12.60 3.66 -11.17
CA ARG A 195 12.63 2.21 -11.38
C ARG A 195 13.98 1.61 -10.97
N GLN A 196 15.08 2.28 -11.29
CA GLN A 196 16.42 1.82 -10.94
C GLN A 196 16.65 1.86 -9.43
N GLU A 197 16.26 2.94 -8.76
CA GLU A 197 16.34 3.09 -7.30
C GLU A 197 15.58 1.95 -6.60
N ARG A 198 14.35 1.64 -7.04
CA ARG A 198 13.57 0.54 -6.46
C ARG A 198 14.16 -0.85 -6.71
N ILE A 199 14.72 -1.08 -7.90
CA ILE A 199 15.44 -2.34 -8.20
C ILE A 199 16.62 -2.48 -7.25
N GLN A 200 17.36 -1.39 -7.03
CA GLN A 200 18.51 -1.36 -6.13
C GLN A 200 18.09 -1.62 -4.67
N GLU A 201 17.05 -0.94 -4.17
CA GLU A 201 16.49 -1.19 -2.84
C GLU A 201 16.07 -2.65 -2.65
N ARG A 202 15.44 -3.25 -3.68
CA ARG A 202 15.04 -4.65 -3.63
C ARG A 202 16.25 -5.59 -3.60
N ILE A 203 17.29 -5.30 -4.38
CA ILE A 203 18.54 -6.05 -4.35
C ILE A 203 19.20 -5.95 -2.97
N ASP A 204 19.24 -4.77 -2.39
CA ASP A 204 19.87 -4.55 -1.08
C ASP A 204 19.04 -5.14 0.07
N ALA A 205 17.72 -5.21 -0.05
CA ALA A 205 16.88 -5.98 0.87
C ALA A 205 17.17 -7.49 0.79
N LEU A 206 17.24 -8.04 -0.42
CA LEU A 206 17.56 -9.46 -0.63
C LEU A 206 18.98 -9.82 -0.17
N ARG A 207 19.93 -8.90 -0.29
CA ARG A 207 21.28 -9.07 0.24
C ARG A 207 21.26 -9.18 1.77
N ARG A 208 20.56 -8.26 2.45
CA ARG A 208 20.41 -8.31 3.91
C ARG A 208 19.76 -9.60 4.38
N GLU A 209 18.66 -10.00 3.74
CA GLU A 209 17.97 -11.26 4.05
C GLU A 209 18.88 -12.48 3.85
N ARG A 210 19.68 -12.49 2.77
CA ARG A 210 20.67 -13.54 2.55
C ARG A 210 21.75 -13.56 3.62
N ASP A 211 22.28 -12.39 3.99
CA ASP A 211 23.34 -12.27 5.00
C ASP A 211 22.81 -12.71 6.39
N GLU A 212 21.57 -12.36 6.74
CA GLU A 212 20.87 -12.85 7.94
C GLU A 212 20.75 -14.38 7.93
N ILE A 213 20.31 -14.99 6.82
CA ILE A 213 20.23 -16.45 6.68
C ILE A 213 21.62 -17.11 6.79
N GLU A 214 22.65 -16.48 6.24
CA GLU A 214 24.02 -16.99 6.31
C GLU A 214 24.61 -16.90 7.72
N ASP A 215 24.30 -15.83 8.47
CA ASP A 215 24.64 -15.68 9.88
C ASP A 215 23.93 -16.72 10.76
N GLU A 216 22.63 -16.95 10.54
CA GLU A 216 21.88 -18.01 11.24
C GLU A 216 22.46 -19.40 10.97
N ARG A 217 22.82 -19.70 9.73
CA ARG A 217 23.48 -20.97 9.37
C ARG A 217 24.82 -21.14 10.07
N ARG A 218 25.66 -20.10 10.09
CA ARG A 218 26.95 -20.13 10.78
C ARG A 218 26.79 -20.38 12.28
N LEU A 219 25.83 -19.68 12.90
CA LEU A 219 25.52 -19.87 14.32
C LEU A 219 25.03 -21.30 14.61
N ALA A 220 24.19 -21.87 13.74
CA ALA A 220 23.72 -23.25 13.87
C ALA A 220 24.87 -24.26 13.73
N ASP A 221 25.76 -24.07 12.75
CA ASP A 221 26.92 -24.94 12.53
C ASP A 221 27.89 -24.90 13.73
N GLU A 222 28.18 -23.71 14.27
CA GLU A 222 28.98 -23.55 15.49
C GLU A 222 28.32 -24.27 16.68
N PHE A 223 27.01 -24.11 16.85
CA PHE A 223 26.27 -24.77 17.92
C PHE A 223 26.33 -26.31 17.82
N VAL A 224 26.23 -26.87 16.61
CA VAL A 224 26.38 -28.31 16.39
C VAL A 224 27.74 -28.83 16.87
N HIS A 225 28.81 -28.06 16.66
CA HIS A 225 30.15 -28.41 17.17
C HIS A 225 30.19 -28.45 18.71
N HIS A 226 29.61 -27.44 19.38
CA HIS A 226 29.53 -27.41 20.83
C HIS A 226 28.66 -28.53 21.39
N ARG A 227 27.51 -28.80 20.79
CA ARG A 227 26.61 -29.90 21.14
C ARG A 227 27.32 -31.25 21.04
N THR A 228 27.99 -31.51 19.92
CA THR A 228 28.73 -32.78 19.72
C THR A 228 29.83 -32.97 20.76
N ARG A 229 30.47 -31.89 21.23
CA ARG A 229 31.46 -31.94 22.31
C ARG A 229 30.81 -32.25 23.66
N ILE A 230 29.68 -31.60 23.98
CA ILE A 230 28.93 -31.82 25.23
C ILE A 230 28.37 -33.25 25.29
N ASP A 231 27.85 -33.77 24.17
CA ASP A 231 27.32 -35.13 24.07
C ASP A 231 28.39 -36.21 24.34
N ARG A 232 29.69 -35.86 24.25
CA ARG A 232 30.80 -36.77 24.58
C ARG A 232 31.21 -36.74 26.05
N PHE A 233 30.68 -35.82 26.85
CA PHE A 233 31.04 -35.73 28.27
C PHE A 233 30.36 -36.79 29.11
N GLY A 234 31.12 -37.33 30.07
CA GLY A 234 30.52 -38.08 31.18
C GLY A 234 29.83 -37.13 32.18
N TRP A 235 28.91 -37.66 32.99
CA TRP A 235 28.17 -36.88 34.01
C TRP A 235 29.06 -36.02 34.91
N LYS A 236 30.24 -36.52 35.29
CA LYS A 236 31.19 -35.79 36.13
C LYS A 236 31.80 -34.58 35.41
N GLU A 237 32.13 -34.73 34.13
CA GLU A 237 32.74 -33.67 33.31
C GLU A 237 31.72 -32.57 33.02
N LEU A 238 30.48 -32.95 32.69
CA LEU A 238 29.38 -32.04 32.45
C LEU A 238 29.08 -31.14 33.66
N LEU A 239 29.04 -31.72 34.87
CA LEU A 239 28.81 -30.96 36.11
C LEU A 239 29.97 -30.02 36.47
N ILE A 240 31.20 -30.42 36.19
CA ILE A 240 32.38 -29.56 36.38
C ILE A 240 32.33 -28.38 35.42
N GLU A 241 32.01 -28.64 34.15
CA GLU A 241 31.86 -27.58 33.15
C GLU A 241 30.76 -26.60 33.52
N HIS A 242 29.57 -27.08 33.88
CA HIS A 242 28.46 -26.23 34.30
C HIS A 242 28.81 -25.37 35.52
N LYS A 243 29.52 -25.93 36.51
CA LYS A 243 29.96 -25.18 37.69
C LYS A 243 30.97 -24.06 37.36
N ASN A 244 31.78 -24.27 36.33
CA ASN A 244 32.82 -23.33 35.91
C ASN A 244 32.38 -22.40 34.77
N ALA A 245 31.16 -22.56 34.27
CA ALA A 245 30.62 -21.75 33.19
C ALA A 245 30.50 -20.29 33.62
N ARG A 246 30.80 -19.40 32.69
CA ARG A 246 30.60 -17.95 32.85
C ARG A 246 29.20 -17.58 32.39
N GLN A 247 28.78 -16.36 32.70
CA GLN A 247 27.55 -15.83 32.12
C GLN A 247 27.70 -15.74 30.59
N PRO A 248 26.69 -16.18 29.82
CA PRO A 248 26.76 -16.16 28.37
C PRO A 248 26.78 -14.72 27.84
N GLU A 249 27.78 -14.39 27.01
CA GLU A 249 27.97 -13.05 26.43
C GLU A 249 27.48 -12.97 24.99
N THR A 250 27.48 -14.10 24.29
CA THR A 250 27.05 -14.21 22.90
C THR A 250 25.81 -15.10 22.75
N GLN A 251 25.14 -15.02 21.59
CA GLN A 251 24.00 -15.88 21.29
C GLN A 251 24.39 -17.36 21.28
N ILE A 252 25.59 -17.69 20.80
CA ILE A 252 26.11 -19.06 20.80
C ILE A 252 26.35 -19.56 22.23
N ASP A 253 26.95 -18.74 23.12
CA ASP A 253 27.15 -19.13 24.52
C ASP A 253 25.83 -19.45 25.20
N LYS A 254 24.81 -18.61 24.95
CA LYS A 254 23.47 -18.81 25.52
C LYS A 254 22.86 -20.12 25.06
N MET A 255 22.93 -20.43 23.76
CA MET A 255 22.43 -21.70 23.24
C MET A 255 23.16 -22.91 23.83
N VAL A 256 24.48 -22.82 23.99
CA VAL A 256 25.31 -23.87 24.58
C VAL A 256 24.96 -24.08 26.05
N ASP A 257 24.76 -22.99 26.80
CA ASP A 257 24.35 -23.03 28.21
C ASP A 257 22.94 -23.61 28.36
N ASP A 258 21.97 -23.16 27.58
CA ASP A 258 20.59 -23.68 27.56
C ASP A 258 20.58 -25.19 27.25
N TYR A 259 21.38 -25.63 26.28
CA TYR A 259 21.51 -27.05 25.95
C TYR A 259 22.14 -27.86 27.09
N ARG A 260 23.22 -27.37 27.70
CA ARG A 260 23.87 -28.03 28.83
C ARG A 260 22.92 -28.17 30.02
N GLU A 261 22.17 -27.12 30.33
CA GLU A 261 21.15 -27.14 31.39
C GLU A 261 20.03 -28.14 31.10
N SER A 262 19.59 -28.25 29.85
CA SER A 262 18.56 -29.22 29.46
C SER A 262 18.95 -30.66 29.76
N ILE A 263 20.22 -31.02 29.52
CA ILE A 263 20.76 -32.36 29.81
C ILE A 263 20.85 -32.59 31.33
N ILE A 264 21.31 -31.59 32.09
CA ILE A 264 21.45 -31.70 33.55
C ILE A 264 20.09 -31.82 34.24
N LEU A 265 19.11 -31.05 33.79
CA LEU A 265 17.77 -31.00 34.36
C LEU A 265 16.83 -32.07 33.81
N GLY A 266 17.21 -32.76 32.74
CA GLY A 266 16.39 -33.77 32.07
C GLY A 266 15.14 -33.19 31.39
N ILE A 267 15.22 -31.94 30.92
CA ILE A 267 14.12 -31.23 30.25
C ILE A 267 14.39 -31.25 28.75
N GLU A 268 13.36 -31.47 27.91
CA GLU A 268 13.51 -31.33 26.46
C GLU A 268 13.84 -29.88 26.11
N SER A 269 15.02 -29.65 25.53
CA SER A 269 15.42 -28.33 25.03
C SER A 269 14.58 -27.95 23.80
N VAL A 270 13.92 -26.79 23.85
CA VAL A 270 13.36 -26.15 22.65
C VAL A 270 14.50 -25.42 21.94
N ILE A 271 15.15 -26.10 21.00
CA ILE A 271 16.20 -25.50 20.16
C ILE A 271 15.51 -24.84 18.96
N PRO A 272 15.78 -23.55 18.66
CA PRO A 272 15.02 -22.78 17.67
C PRO A 272 15.23 -23.18 16.19
N PHE A 273 15.99 -24.24 15.90
CA PHE A 273 16.43 -24.61 14.54
C PHE A 273 15.93 -26.00 14.08
N SER A 274 14.88 -26.54 14.70
CA SER A 274 14.28 -27.83 14.32
C SER A 274 13.37 -27.75 13.09
#